data_AF-A0A9Q9UZM1-F1
#
_entry.id   AF-A0A9Q9UZM1-F1
#
_cell.length_a   1.000
_cell.length_b   1.000
_cell.length_c   1.000
_cell.angle_alpha   90.00
_cell.angle_beta   90.00
_cell.angle_gamma   90.00
#
_symmetry.space_group_name_H-M   'P 1'
#
loop_
_entity.id
_entity.type
_entity.pdbx_description
1 polymer ?
#
loop_
_entity_poly.entity_id
_entity_poly.type
_entity_poly.pdbx_seq_one_letter_code
_entity_poly.pdbx_strand_id
1 'polypeptide(L)'
;MQQFSENLCEAGLLEGSAEGLRLSSRLNLHSHQEQLVKAMLIAGLYPHLIQVKRGTVTKRFRPENLSYRTESSPVLLHRSSVNRGNPDLSSRWLTFFSAVKSSGQAFIRDSSVVHPLALLLLTDCDLSERGQALNLSTSAHLVK
;
A
#
# COMPACT_ATOMS: atom_id res chain seq x y z
N MET A 1 -10.53 7.37 18.23
CA MET A 1 -11.02 8.31 17.18
C MET A 1 -11.07 9.74 17.69
N GLN A 2 -11.69 10.01 18.84
CA GLN A 2 -11.73 11.35 19.43
C GLN A 2 -10.34 11.99 19.61
N GLN A 3 -9.40 11.25 20.23
CA GLN A 3 -8.02 11.72 20.41
C GLN A 3 -7.36 12.21 19.11
N PHE A 4 -7.55 11.51 17.98
CA PHE A 4 -6.95 11.93 16.72
C PHE A 4 -7.56 13.24 16.20
N SER A 5 -8.86 13.43 16.40
CA SER A 5 -9.53 14.68 16.01
C SER A 5 -9.09 15.87 16.86
N GLU A 6 -8.88 15.65 18.16
CA GLU A 6 -8.33 16.66 19.08
C GLU A 6 -6.91 17.04 18.67
N ASN A 7 -6.03 16.06 18.40
CA ASN A 7 -4.67 16.31 17.93
C ASN A 7 -4.65 17.11 16.61
N LEU A 8 -5.55 16.83 15.67
CA LEU A 8 -5.65 17.57 14.41
C LEU A 8 -6.14 19.01 14.63
N CYS A 9 -7.01 19.24 15.60
CA CYS A 9 -7.46 20.57 16.00
C CYS A 9 -6.32 21.37 16.64
N GLU A 10 -5.57 20.75 17.55
CA GLU A 10 -4.38 21.36 18.18
C GLU A 10 -3.30 21.69 17.15
N ALA A 11 -3.15 20.86 16.11
CA ALA A 11 -2.24 21.11 15.00
C ALA A 11 -2.73 22.20 14.01
N GLY A 12 -3.93 22.77 14.23
CA GLY A 12 -4.53 23.77 13.35
C GLY A 12 -5.02 23.23 12.01
N LEU A 13 -5.18 21.90 11.88
CA LEU A 13 -5.68 21.24 10.67
C LEU A 13 -7.22 21.16 10.65
N LEU A 14 -7.86 21.29 11.81
CA LEU A 14 -9.31 21.34 11.97
C LEU A 14 -9.69 22.56 12.81
N GLU A 15 -10.82 23.20 12.49
CA GLU A 15 -11.37 24.30 13.30
C GLU A 15 -12.03 23.81 14.59
N GLY A 16 -12.52 22.56 14.60
CA GLY A 16 -13.10 21.94 15.79
C GLY A 16 -13.05 20.41 15.76
N SER A 17 -12.67 19.81 16.89
CA SER A 17 -12.51 18.35 17.02
C SER A 17 -13.80 17.55 16.78
N ALA A 18 -14.97 18.14 17.03
CA ALA A 18 -16.26 17.48 16.78
C ALA A 18 -16.56 17.29 15.28
N GLU A 19 -15.99 18.11 14.40
CA GLU A 19 -16.28 18.05 12.96
C GLU A 19 -15.74 16.78 12.32
N GLY A 20 -14.53 16.35 12.70
CA GLY A 20 -13.91 15.13 12.19
C GLY A 20 -14.68 13.85 12.56
N LEU A 21 -15.44 13.88 13.65
CA LEU A 21 -16.21 12.74 14.15
C LEU A 21 -17.59 12.60 13.49
N ARG A 22 -18.08 13.63 12.80
CA ARG A 22 -19.40 13.63 12.15
C ARG A 22 -19.30 13.08 10.73
N LEU A 23 -19.98 11.97 10.45
CA LEU A 23 -20.03 11.37 9.11
C LEU A 23 -20.59 12.33 8.05
N SER A 24 -21.54 13.20 8.41
CA SER A 24 -22.13 14.21 7.53
C SER A 24 -21.25 15.45 7.33
N SER A 25 -20.10 15.54 8.02
CA SER A 25 -19.18 16.65 7.87
C SER A 25 -18.59 16.71 6.45
N ARG A 26 -18.33 17.92 5.97
CA ARG A 26 -17.64 18.14 4.69
C ARG A 26 -16.24 17.52 4.67
N LEU A 27 -15.61 17.37 5.84
CA LEU A 27 -14.30 16.70 5.99
C LEU A 27 -14.36 15.23 5.55
N ASN A 28 -15.52 14.59 5.64
CA ASN A 28 -15.74 13.18 5.32
C ASN A 28 -16.37 12.98 3.94
N LEU A 29 -16.48 14.04 3.11
CA LEU A 29 -17.13 14.01 1.79
C LEU A 29 -16.60 12.88 0.89
N HIS A 30 -15.29 12.61 0.94
CA HIS A 30 -14.64 11.60 0.09
C HIS A 30 -14.33 10.29 0.82
N SER A 31 -14.85 10.08 2.03
CA SER A 31 -14.60 8.86 2.83
C SER A 31 -15.07 7.56 2.15
N HIS A 32 -16.03 7.65 1.23
CA HIS A 32 -16.55 6.53 0.44
C HIS A 32 -15.67 6.20 -0.79
N GLN A 33 -14.72 7.07 -1.16
CA GLN A 33 -13.86 6.86 -2.32
C GLN A 33 -12.68 5.96 -1.94
N GLU A 34 -12.85 4.64 -2.14
CA GLU A 34 -11.88 3.64 -1.69
C GLU A 34 -10.44 3.90 -2.19
N GLN A 35 -10.28 4.31 -3.45
CA GLN A 35 -8.95 4.58 -4.01
C GLN A 35 -8.27 5.80 -3.36
N LEU A 36 -9.05 6.80 -2.95
CA LEU A 36 -8.51 7.96 -2.24
C LEU A 36 -8.08 7.56 -0.82
N VAL A 37 -8.91 6.79 -0.11
CA VAL A 37 -8.55 6.28 1.22
C VAL A 37 -7.29 5.43 1.15
N LYS A 38 -7.17 4.56 0.13
CA LYS A 38 -5.97 3.76 -0.14
C LYS A 38 -4.75 4.60 -0.49
N ALA A 39 -4.92 5.73 -1.17
CA ALA A 39 -3.83 6.67 -1.42
C ALA A 39 -3.33 7.30 -0.11
N MET A 40 -4.24 7.67 0.79
CA MET A 40 -3.87 8.13 2.14
C MET A 40 -3.15 7.05 2.96
N LEU A 41 -3.53 5.78 2.81
CA LEU A 41 -2.78 4.67 3.41
C LEU A 41 -1.35 4.59 2.87
N ILE A 42 -1.11 4.81 1.57
CA ILE A 42 0.26 4.87 1.03
C ILE A 42 1.03 6.02 1.68
N ALA A 43 0.47 7.23 1.72
CA ALA A 43 1.15 8.39 2.30
C ALA A 43 1.60 8.15 3.75
N GLY A 44 0.79 7.43 4.55
CA GLY A 44 1.12 7.11 5.94
C GLY A 44 2.00 5.86 6.13
N LEU A 45 2.05 4.95 5.16
CA LEU A 45 2.74 3.66 5.29
C LEU A 45 4.00 3.54 4.42
N TYR A 46 4.25 4.48 3.51
CA TYR A 46 5.48 4.52 2.73
C TYR A 46 6.72 4.48 3.66
N PRO A 47 7.75 3.64 3.40
CA PRO A 47 8.01 2.87 2.17
C PRO A 47 7.53 1.41 2.16
N HIS A 48 6.53 1.03 2.95
CA HIS A 48 6.04 -0.36 3.03
C HIS A 48 5.24 -0.80 1.79
N LEU A 49 5.96 -1.06 0.69
CA LEU A 49 5.40 -1.43 -0.59
C LEU A 49 5.71 -2.87 -0.98
N ILE A 50 4.74 -3.50 -1.63
CA ILE A 50 4.86 -4.83 -2.21
C ILE A 50 4.55 -4.74 -3.69
N GLN A 51 5.47 -5.24 -4.51
CA GLN A 51 5.25 -5.47 -5.91
C GLN A 51 4.81 -6.91 -6.15
N VAL A 52 3.71 -7.07 -6.88
CA VAL A 52 3.18 -8.36 -7.34
C VAL A 52 3.71 -8.65 -8.73
N LYS A 53 4.25 -9.86 -8.92
CA LYS A 53 4.56 -10.41 -10.23
C LYS A 53 3.67 -11.62 -10.50
N ARG A 54 2.97 -11.59 -11.63
CA ARG A 54 2.20 -12.71 -12.18
C ARG A 54 3.12 -13.61 -13.00
N GLY A 55 2.85 -14.90 -12.98
CA GLY A 55 3.65 -15.89 -13.68
C GLY A 55 4.92 -16.23 -12.91
N THR A 56 4.98 -17.42 -12.33
CA THR A 56 6.21 -17.92 -11.70
C THR A 56 6.73 -19.16 -12.40
N VAL A 57 8.07 -19.28 -12.45
CA VAL A 57 8.77 -20.46 -12.97
C VAL A 57 9.39 -21.17 -11.78
N THR A 58 8.82 -22.30 -11.38
CA THR A 58 9.43 -23.20 -10.39
C THR A 58 10.01 -24.44 -11.07
N LYS A 59 9.23 -25.07 -11.96
CA LYS A 59 9.65 -26.16 -12.87
C LYS A 59 9.05 -26.03 -14.27
N ARG A 60 7.82 -25.49 -14.35
CA ARG A 60 7.12 -25.05 -15.56
C ARG A 60 6.50 -23.69 -15.26
N PHE A 61 6.33 -22.86 -16.28
CA PHE A 61 5.68 -21.55 -16.13
C PHE A 61 4.22 -21.75 -15.70
N ARG A 62 3.81 -21.06 -14.65
CA ARG A 62 2.42 -21.05 -14.17
C ARG A 62 1.90 -19.60 -14.16
N PRO A 63 1.10 -19.20 -15.16
CA PRO A 63 0.64 -17.81 -15.30
C PRO A 63 -0.17 -17.33 -14.10
N GLU A 64 -0.95 -18.22 -13.49
CA GLU A 64 -1.85 -17.91 -12.36
C GLU A 64 -1.11 -17.70 -11.03
N ASN A 65 0.16 -18.09 -10.95
CA ASN A 65 0.91 -17.95 -9.71
C ASN A 65 1.32 -16.50 -9.48
N LEU A 66 1.08 -16.01 -8.26
CA LEU A 66 1.55 -14.71 -7.80
C LEU A 66 2.82 -14.86 -6.96
N SER A 67 3.76 -13.95 -7.16
CA SER A 67 4.89 -13.74 -6.27
C SER A 67 4.90 -12.32 -5.76
N TYR A 68 5.34 -12.15 -4.51
CA TYR A 68 5.34 -10.89 -3.80
C TYR A 68 6.77 -10.57 -3.38
N ARG A 69 7.15 -9.31 -3.58
CA ARG A 69 8.44 -8.81 -3.12
C ARG A 69 8.29 -7.40 -2.59
N THR A 70 9.01 -7.10 -1.51
CA THR A 70 9.35 -5.72 -1.20
C THR A 70 10.58 -5.34 -2.02
N GLU A 71 11.07 -4.12 -1.84
CA GLU A 71 12.34 -3.70 -2.44
C GLU A 71 13.50 -4.61 -2.02
N SER A 72 13.56 -4.95 -0.73
CA SER A 72 14.70 -5.66 -0.14
C SER A 72 14.63 -7.18 -0.27
N SER A 73 13.43 -7.78 -0.29
CA SER A 73 13.32 -9.24 -0.27
C SER A 73 11.99 -9.80 -0.79
N PRO A 74 11.97 -11.06 -1.25
CA PRO A 74 10.73 -11.80 -1.44
C PRO A 74 9.97 -11.94 -0.13
N VAL A 75 8.65 -11.77 -0.18
CA VAL A 75 7.76 -11.88 0.98
C VAL A 75 6.60 -12.81 0.67
N LEU A 76 5.92 -13.29 1.71
CA LEU A 76 4.67 -14.02 1.57
C LEU A 76 3.53 -13.28 2.27
N LEU A 77 2.31 -13.44 1.77
CA LEU A 77 1.12 -13.02 2.50
C LEU A 77 0.80 -14.05 3.58
N HIS A 78 0.68 -13.59 4.82
CA HIS A 78 0.25 -14.41 5.95
C HIS A 78 -1.21 -14.85 5.77
N ARG A 79 -1.60 -15.97 6.41
CA ARG A 79 -2.97 -16.52 6.34
C ARG A 79 -4.08 -15.59 6.81
N SER A 80 -3.75 -14.57 7.59
CA SER A 80 -4.68 -13.54 8.04
C SER A 80 -4.94 -12.45 7.00
N SER A 81 -4.10 -12.33 5.98
CA SER A 81 -4.26 -11.28 4.98
C SER A 81 -5.40 -11.63 4.03
N VAL A 82 -6.34 -10.70 3.84
CA VAL A 82 -7.49 -10.88 2.95
C VAL A 82 -7.11 -11.11 1.48
N ASN A 83 -5.92 -10.62 1.07
CA ASN A 83 -5.42 -10.81 -0.29
C ASN A 83 -4.66 -12.13 -0.47
N ARG A 84 -4.48 -12.93 0.59
CA ARG A 84 -3.81 -14.21 0.45
C ARG A 84 -4.64 -15.17 -0.39
N GLY A 85 -4.07 -15.63 -1.50
CA GLY A 85 -4.73 -16.56 -2.40
C GLY A 85 -5.74 -15.90 -3.32
N ASN A 86 -5.83 -14.57 -3.35
CA ASN A 86 -6.62 -13.85 -4.36
C ASN A 86 -5.79 -13.72 -5.66
N PRO A 87 -6.13 -14.43 -6.75
CA PRO A 87 -5.42 -14.30 -8.02
C PRO A 87 -5.74 -12.99 -8.76
N ASP A 88 -6.91 -12.42 -8.50
CA ASP A 88 -7.50 -11.32 -9.27
C ASP A 88 -7.26 -9.95 -8.60
N LEU A 89 -5.98 -9.64 -8.38
CA LEU A 89 -5.60 -8.32 -7.87
C LEU A 89 -5.76 -7.25 -8.97
N SER A 90 -6.49 -6.17 -8.64
CA SER A 90 -6.76 -5.04 -9.55
C SER A 90 -5.53 -4.17 -9.85
N SER A 91 -4.45 -4.33 -9.09
CA SER A 91 -3.18 -3.65 -9.29
C SER A 91 -2.02 -4.58 -8.94
N ARG A 92 -0.83 -4.26 -9.47
CA ARG A 92 0.43 -4.95 -9.14
C ARG A 92 1.10 -4.41 -7.87
N TRP A 93 0.45 -3.49 -7.17
CA TRP A 93 1.03 -2.84 -5.99
C TRP A 93 0.13 -3.00 -4.78
N LEU A 94 0.74 -3.34 -3.65
CA LEU A 94 0.09 -3.34 -2.35
C LEU A 94 0.91 -2.52 -1.36
N THR A 95 0.24 -1.99 -0.34
CA THR A 95 0.86 -1.46 0.87
C THR A 95 0.54 -2.36 2.06
N PHE A 96 1.32 -2.27 3.13
CA PHE A 96 1.13 -3.01 4.39
C PHE A 96 1.60 -2.20 5.60
N PHE A 97 1.07 -2.52 6.78
CA PHE A 97 1.49 -1.97 8.06
C PHE A 97 2.41 -2.92 8.82
N SER A 98 2.08 -4.22 8.87
CA SER A 98 2.82 -5.19 9.69
C SER A 98 3.37 -6.38 8.91
N ALA A 99 4.65 -6.66 9.16
CA ALA A 99 5.35 -7.86 8.73
C ALA A 99 5.91 -8.61 9.94
N VAL A 100 5.90 -9.95 9.87
CA VAL A 100 6.52 -10.81 10.88
C VAL A 100 7.50 -11.76 10.20
N LYS A 101 8.71 -11.86 10.75
CA LYS A 101 9.71 -12.82 10.29
C LYS A 101 9.52 -14.14 11.04
N SER A 102 9.36 -15.24 10.32
CA SER A 102 9.28 -16.59 10.87
C SER A 102 10.10 -17.54 10.02
N SER A 103 10.98 -18.33 10.65
CA SER A 103 11.82 -19.32 9.97
C SER A 103 12.62 -18.75 8.78
N GLY A 104 13.12 -17.52 8.94
CA GLY A 104 13.89 -16.83 7.90
C GLY A 104 13.06 -16.14 6.80
N GLN A 105 11.75 -16.31 6.77
CA GLN A 105 10.85 -15.72 5.77
C GLN A 105 9.98 -14.60 6.36
N ALA A 106 9.79 -13.52 5.60
CA ALA A 106 8.92 -12.41 5.99
C ALA A 106 7.48 -12.68 5.53
N PHE A 107 6.55 -12.57 6.48
CA PHE A 107 5.12 -12.74 6.29
C PHE A 107 4.37 -11.45 6.56
N ILE A 108 3.66 -10.95 5.55
CA ILE A 108 2.86 -9.73 5.60
C ILE A 108 1.49 -10.05 6.18
N ARG A 109 1.10 -9.43 7.30
CA ARG A 109 -0.13 -9.77 8.02
C ARG A 109 -1.38 -9.13 7.44
N ASP A 110 -1.23 -7.89 7.01
CA ASP A 110 -2.27 -7.03 6.47
C ASP A 110 -1.80 -6.46 5.13
N SER A 111 -2.71 -6.30 4.17
CA SER A 111 -2.34 -5.74 2.88
C SER A 111 -3.52 -5.05 2.22
N SER A 112 -3.24 -4.00 1.47
CA SER A 112 -4.23 -3.29 0.65
C SER A 112 -3.69 -3.09 -0.75
N VAL A 113 -4.49 -3.49 -1.76
CA VAL A 113 -4.18 -3.24 -3.17
C VAL A 113 -4.35 -1.75 -3.47
N VAL A 114 -3.34 -1.14 -4.08
CA VAL A 114 -3.28 0.31 -4.29
C VAL A 114 -3.06 0.66 -5.76
N HIS A 115 -3.63 1.78 -6.19
CA HIS A 115 -3.51 2.24 -7.57
C HIS A 115 -2.10 2.80 -7.87
N PRO A 116 -1.50 2.54 -9.04
CA PRO A 116 -0.16 3.05 -9.38
C PRO A 116 -0.03 4.57 -9.31
N LEU A 117 -1.10 5.32 -9.60
CA LEU A 117 -1.09 6.79 -9.51
C LEU A 117 -0.87 7.29 -8.07
N ALA A 118 -1.32 6.55 -7.06
CA ALA A 118 -1.08 6.95 -5.67
C ALA A 118 0.40 6.83 -5.29
N LEU A 119 1.12 5.85 -5.86
CA LEU A 119 2.57 5.75 -5.70
C LEU A 119 3.26 6.95 -6.34
N LEU A 120 2.92 7.24 -7.60
CA LEU A 120 3.51 8.35 -8.35
C LEU A 120 3.34 9.71 -7.65
N LEU A 121 2.18 9.94 -7.01
CA LEU A 121 1.84 11.23 -6.41
C LEU A 121 2.31 11.38 -4.96
N LEU A 122 2.42 10.29 -4.20
CA LEU A 122 2.58 10.33 -2.74
C LEU A 122 3.88 9.68 -2.24
N THR A 123 4.75 9.23 -3.14
CA THR A 123 6.03 8.63 -2.80
C THR A 123 7.15 9.21 -3.66
N ASP A 124 8.40 8.90 -3.33
CA ASP A 124 9.59 9.21 -4.13
C ASP A 124 9.76 8.24 -5.34
N CYS A 125 8.64 7.80 -5.93
CA CYS A 125 8.69 6.86 -7.05
C CYS A 125 9.17 7.59 -8.32
N ASP A 126 10.19 7.03 -8.95
CA ASP A 126 10.61 7.40 -10.28
C ASP A 126 9.78 6.67 -11.34
N LEU A 127 9.37 7.42 -12.35
CA LEU A 127 8.68 6.91 -13.53
C LEU A 127 9.70 6.72 -14.66
N SER A 128 9.81 5.49 -15.15
CA SER A 128 10.60 5.18 -16.35
C SER A 128 9.76 4.49 -17.41
N GLU A 129 9.92 4.91 -18.65
CA GLU A 129 9.28 4.26 -19.80
C GLU A 129 10.23 3.21 -20.39
N ARG A 130 9.73 2.00 -20.64
CA ARG A 130 10.46 0.97 -21.39
C ARG A 130 9.54 0.36 -22.44
N GLY A 131 9.75 0.74 -23.70
CA GLY A 131 8.82 0.39 -24.78
C GLY A 131 7.46 1.07 -24.55
N GLN A 132 6.36 0.31 -24.64
CA GLN A 132 5.01 0.82 -24.33
C GLN A 132 4.60 0.65 -22.85
N ALA A 133 5.53 0.29 -21.96
CA ALA A 133 5.23 0.02 -20.55
C ALA A 133 5.85 1.09 -19.63
N LEU A 134 5.00 1.66 -18.78
CA LEU A 134 5.43 2.49 -17.65
C LEU A 134 5.90 1.61 -16.49
N ASN A 135 7.12 1.85 -16.02
CA ASN A 135 7.71 1.22 -14.86
C ASN A 135 7.84 2.25 -13.74
N LEU A 136 7.39 1.85 -12.55
CA LEU A 136 7.62 2.60 -11.32
C LEU A 136 8.75 1.92 -10.55
N SER A 137 9.75 2.69 -10.17
CA SER A 137 10.82 2.28 -9.27
C SER A 137 10.86 3.22 -8.08
N THR A 138 10.97 2.68 -6.87
CA THR A 138 11.26 3.47 -5.67
C THR A 138 12.76 3.70 -5.58
N SER A 139 13.18 4.93 -5.33
CA SER A 139 14.58 5.27 -5.11
C SER A 139 14.89 5.20 -3.63
N ALA A 140 15.18 4.02 -3.07
CA ALA A 140 15.78 3.99 -1.73
C ALA A 140 17.24 4.42 -1.82
N HIS A 141 17.48 5.71 -1.66
CA HIS A 141 18.72 6.13 -1.04
C HIS A 141 18.71 5.62 0.40
N LEU A 142 19.37 4.48 0.60
CA LEU A 142 19.91 4.08 1.90
C LEU A 142 20.74 5.25 2.42
N VAL A 143 20.16 6.07 3.31
CA VAL A 143 20.96 6.76 4.32
C VAL A 143 21.51 5.63 5.18
N LYS A 144 22.80 5.33 4.95
CA LYS A 144 23.59 4.37 5.70
C LYS A 144 23.67 4.73 7.16
#